data_AF-A0A651HFR7-F1
#
_entry.id   AF-A0A651HFR7-F1
#
_cell.length_a   1.000
_cell.length_b   1.000
_cell.length_c   1.000
_cell.angle_alpha   90.00
_cell.angle_beta   90.00
_cell.angle_gamma   90.00
#
_symmetry.space_group_name_H-M   'P 1'
#
loop_
_entity.id
_entity.type
_entity.pdbx_description
1 polymer ?
#
loop_
_entity_poly.entity_id
_entity_poly.type
_entity_poly.pdbx_seq_one_letter_code
_entity_poly.pdbx_strand_id
1 'polypeptide(L)'
;MRRTRHPDPAVEAALRYAERHGWVVEVRRGHAWGRLKCPWNDPDCRCGEFCLTSIWSTPRNPESHARSLKRVVDRCRHQPSTGDDPHA
;
A
#
# COMPACT_ATOMS: atom_id res chain seq x y z
N MET A 1 -13.94 0.40 -9.48
CA MET A 1 -13.29 -0.33 -10.59
C MET A 1 -12.54 -1.52 -10.01
N ARG A 2 -12.78 -2.75 -10.49
CA ARG A 2 -12.10 -3.96 -9.99
C ARG A 2 -10.68 -3.98 -10.55
N ARG A 3 -9.69 -3.73 -9.69
CA ARG A 3 -8.29 -4.00 -9.99
C ARG A 3 -8.14 -5.44 -10.48
N THR A 4 -7.23 -5.67 -11.42
CA THR A 4 -6.73 -7.02 -11.69
C THR A 4 -6.17 -7.57 -10.37
N ARG A 5 -6.28 -8.88 -10.13
CA ARG A 5 -5.67 -9.50 -8.94
C ARG A 5 -4.19 -9.74 -9.18
N HIS A 6 -3.36 -9.59 -8.14
CA HIS A 6 -1.95 -9.92 -8.26
C HIS A 6 -1.82 -11.45 -8.37
N PRO A 7 -0.96 -12.00 -9.24
CA PRO A 7 -0.74 -13.44 -9.33
C PRO A 7 -0.30 -14.05 -7.98
N ASP A 8 0.57 -13.34 -7.25
CA ASP A 8 0.96 -13.74 -5.90
C ASP A 8 -0.08 -13.45 -4.81
N PRO A 9 -0.50 -14.46 -4.04
CA PRO A 9 -1.47 -14.30 -2.96
C PRO A 9 -0.94 -13.45 -1.79
N ALA A 10 0.37 -13.51 -1.52
CA ALA A 10 1.00 -12.70 -0.47
C ALA A 10 0.88 -11.20 -0.76
N VAL A 11 1.19 -10.81 -2.00
CA VAL A 11 1.08 -9.41 -2.46
C VAL A 11 -0.38 -8.98 -2.48
N GLU A 12 -1.28 -9.80 -3.04
CA GLU A 12 -2.73 -9.55 -3.03
C GLU A 12 -3.26 -9.31 -1.61
N ALA A 13 -2.82 -10.10 -0.61
CA ALA A 13 -3.20 -9.91 0.78
C ALA A 13 -2.71 -8.56 1.35
N ALA A 14 -1.52 -8.11 0.97
CA ALA A 14 -1.02 -6.78 1.31
C ALA A 14 -1.82 -5.66 0.64
N LEU A 15 -2.19 -5.84 -0.63
CA LEU A 15 -3.00 -4.87 -1.37
C LEU A 15 -4.42 -4.75 -0.82
N ARG A 16 -5.02 -5.86 -0.37
CA ARG A 16 -6.30 -5.85 0.35
C ARG A 16 -6.19 -5.16 1.70
N TYR A 17 -5.08 -5.38 2.41
CA TYR A 17 -4.82 -4.68 3.65
C TYR A 17 -4.75 -3.16 3.43
N ALA A 18 -4.02 -2.74 2.39
CA ALA A 18 -3.89 -1.35 2.03
C ALA A 18 -5.22 -0.69 1.66
N GLU A 19 -6.05 -1.35 0.82
CA GLU A 19 -7.40 -0.86 0.47
C GLU A 19 -8.29 -0.68 1.70
N ARG A 20 -8.25 -1.62 2.66
CA ARG A 20 -8.99 -1.48 3.92
C ARG A 20 -8.52 -0.29 4.74
N HIS A 21 -7.24 0.08 4.60
CA HIS A 21 -6.67 1.26 5.22
C HIS A 21 -6.86 2.53 4.37
N GLY A 22 -7.74 2.50 3.36
CA GLY A 22 -8.02 3.64 2.49
C GLY A 22 -6.94 3.95 1.46
N TRP A 23 -5.90 3.13 1.32
CA TRP A 23 -4.90 3.33 0.27
C TRP A 23 -5.46 3.00 -1.11
N VAL A 24 -4.98 3.72 -2.11
CA VAL A 24 -5.39 3.57 -3.51
C VAL A 24 -4.42 2.67 -4.24
N VAL A 25 -4.91 1.59 -4.85
CA VAL A 25 -4.09 0.67 -5.66
C VAL A 25 -4.38 0.92 -7.14
N GLU A 26 -3.36 1.39 -7.87
CA GLU A 26 -3.43 1.61 -9.31
C GLU A 26 -2.68 0.52 -10.06
N VAL A 27 -3.41 -0.33 -10.79
CA VAL A 27 -2.80 -1.37 -11.64
C VAL A 27 -2.28 -0.74 -12.93
N ARG A 28 -1.05 -1.07 -13.32
CA ARG A 28 -0.42 -0.58 -14.56
C ARG A 28 -0.01 -1.78 -15.40
N ARG A 29 -0.10 -1.66 -16.72
CA ARG A 29 0.42 -2.68 -17.64
C ARG A 29 1.86 -2.31 -17.99
N GLY A 30 2.84 -3.08 -17.53
CA GLY A 30 4.27 -2.85 -17.77
C GLY A 30 5.18 -3.69 -16.87
N HIS A 31 6.42 -3.23 -16.65
CA HIS A 31 7.42 -3.90 -15.80
C HIS A 31 7.03 -3.94 -14.32
N ALA A 32 6.19 -3.00 -13.88
CA ALA A 32 5.56 -3.00 -12.57
C ALA A 32 4.09 -3.39 -12.73
N TRP A 33 3.60 -4.27 -11.85
CA TRP A 33 2.20 -4.69 -11.80
C TRP A 33 1.27 -3.51 -11.50
N GLY A 34 1.72 -2.62 -10.63
CA GLY A 34 0.92 -1.48 -10.19
C GLY A 34 1.68 -0.57 -9.25
N ARG A 35 0.96 0.39 -8.68
CA ARG A 35 1.47 1.34 -7.69
C ARG A 35 0.44 1.46 -6.58
N LEU A 36 0.94 1.46 -5.35
CA LEU A 36 0.18 1.75 -4.16
C LEU A 36 0.36 3.24 -3.85
N LYS A 37 -0.72 4.02 -3.82
CA LYS A 37 -0.73 5.47 -3.63
C LYS A 37 -1.51 5.83 -2.37
N CYS A 38 -0.94 6.71 -1.56
CA CYS A 38 -1.62 7.33 -0.43
C CYS A 38 -2.59 8.43 -0.94
N PRO A 39 -3.89 8.40 -0.61
CA PRO A 39 -4.83 9.44 -1.03
C PRO A 39 -4.64 10.76 -0.28
N TRP A 40 -4.13 10.72 0.96
CA TRP A 40 -3.97 11.91 1.79
C TRP A 40 -2.82 12.82 1.33
N ASN A 41 -1.86 12.26 0.56
CA ASN A 41 -0.70 12.98 0.01
C ASN A 41 -0.03 13.93 1.01
N ASP A 42 0.02 13.49 2.27
CA ASP A 42 0.41 14.34 3.38
C ASP A 42 1.94 14.40 3.47
N PRO A 43 2.55 15.60 3.52
CA PRO A 43 3.99 15.73 3.65
C PRO A 43 4.51 15.14 4.97
N ASP A 44 3.67 14.98 5.99
CA ASP A 44 4.08 14.43 7.28
C ASP A 44 3.97 12.90 7.35
N CYS A 45 3.22 12.24 6.45
CA CYS A 45 3.03 10.78 6.50
C CYS A 45 4.33 10.00 6.21
N ARG A 46 5.37 10.63 5.63
CA ARG A 46 6.71 10.03 5.45
C ARG A 46 7.81 11.02 5.02
N CYS A 47 7.81 12.24 5.54
CA CYS A 47 8.77 13.29 5.14
C CYS A 47 8.68 13.70 3.65
N GLY A 48 7.47 13.92 3.13
CA GLY A 48 7.26 14.74 1.93
C GLY A 48 7.27 14.03 0.58
N GLU A 49 8.04 12.96 0.37
CA GLU A 49 8.41 12.61 -1.02
C GLU A 49 8.07 11.17 -1.49
N PHE A 50 7.73 10.21 -0.61
CA PHE A 50 7.63 8.79 -1.00
C PHE A 50 6.41 8.00 -0.49
N CYS A 51 5.23 8.63 -0.43
CA CYS A 51 3.97 7.94 -0.10
C CYS A 51 3.38 7.12 -1.27
N LEU A 52 4.22 6.73 -2.24
CA LEU A 52 3.89 5.87 -3.36
C LEU A 52 4.85 4.67 -3.40
N THR A 53 4.32 3.46 -3.51
CA THR A 53 5.14 2.24 -3.60
C THR A 53 4.82 1.48 -4.88
N SER A 54 5.83 1.23 -5.71
CA SER A 54 5.68 0.38 -6.89
C SER A 54 5.54 -1.08 -6.50
N ILE A 55 4.57 -1.75 -7.11
CA ILE A 55 4.27 -3.17 -6.92
C ILE A 55 4.87 -3.91 -8.13
N TRP A 56 5.77 -4.84 -7.87
CA TRP A 56 6.44 -5.62 -8.91
C TRP A 56 5.65 -6.89 -9.22
N SER A 57 5.50 -7.26 -10.51
CA SER A 57 4.80 -8.50 -10.90
C SER A 57 5.58 -9.76 -10.56
N THR A 58 6.92 -9.69 -10.60
CA THR A 58 7.83 -10.84 -10.37
C THR A 58 8.89 -10.49 -9.33
N PRO A 59 8.51 -10.28 -8.06
CA PRO A 59 9.48 -10.07 -7.00
C PRO A 59 10.21 -11.39 -6.72
N ARG A 60 11.53 -11.35 -6.51
CA ARG A 60 12.32 -12.53 -6.11
C ARG A 60 11.72 -13.23 -4.87
N ASN A 61 11.15 -12.43 -3.95
CA ASN A 61 10.47 -12.90 -2.74
C ASN A 61 9.13 -12.15 -2.56
N PRO A 62 7.99 -12.71 -3.01
CA PRO A 62 6.69 -12.04 -2.94
C PRO A 62 6.23 -11.76 -1.51
N GLU A 63 6.53 -12.64 -0.55
CA GLU A 63 6.19 -12.44 0.85
C GLU A 63 6.91 -11.25 1.50
N SER A 64 8.20 -11.08 1.22
CA SER A 64 8.98 -9.96 1.75
C SER A 64 8.52 -8.64 1.15
N HIS A 65 8.20 -8.65 -0.15
CA HIS A 65 7.61 -7.50 -0.82
C HIS A 65 6.24 -7.14 -0.23
N ALA A 66 5.38 -8.14 0.00
CA ALA A 66 4.09 -7.98 0.66
C ALA A 66 4.19 -7.42 2.09
N ARG A 67 5.13 -7.93 2.90
CA ARG A 67 5.40 -7.39 4.25
C ARG A 67 5.86 -5.94 4.18
N SER A 68 6.71 -5.61 3.21
CA SER A 68 7.16 -4.24 2.98
C SER A 68 5.99 -3.31 2.67
N LEU A 69 5.10 -3.71 1.74
CA LEU A 69 3.86 -2.97 1.42
C LEU A 69 2.99 -2.75 2.66
N LYS A 70 2.73 -3.81 3.44
CA LYS A 70 1.96 -3.69 4.70
C LYS A 70 2.61 -2.74 5.68
N ARG A 71 3.94 -2.79 5.83
CA ARG A 71 4.69 -1.87 6.70
C ARG A 71 4.61 -0.42 6.21
N VAL A 72 4.51 -0.17 4.91
CA VAL A 72 4.27 1.19 4.38
C VAL A 72 2.91 1.71 4.82
N VAL A 73 1.87 0.88 4.69
CA VAL A 73 0.51 1.21 5.13
C VAL A 73 0.46 1.45 6.62
N ASP A 74 1.07 0.55 7.40
CA ASP A 74 1.13 0.61 8.86
C ASP A 74 1.91 1.82 9.38
N ARG A 75 2.99 2.20 8.70
CA ARG A 75 3.77 3.39 9.11
C ARG A 75 3.19 4.71 8.60
N CYS A 76 2.10 4.74 7.85
CA CYS A 76 1.50 6.01 7.48
C CYS A 76 0.65 6.55 8.61
N ARG A 77 0.82 7.84 8.87
CA ARG A 77 0.12 8.58 9.93
C ARG A 77 -1.40 8.63 9.73
N HIS A 78 -1.88 8.50 8.49
CA HIS A 78 -3.30 8.47 8.13
C HIS A 78 -3.91 7.07 8.16
N GLN A 79 -3.50 6.20 9.10
CA GLN A 79 -4.27 4.98 9.32
C GLN A 79 -5.73 5.38 9.61
N PRO A 80 -6.74 4.81 8.94
CA PRO A 80 -8.12 5.04 9.34
C PRO A 80 -8.27 4.45 10.73
N SER A 81 -8.28 5.34 11.72
CA SER A 81 -8.44 5.04 13.13
C SER A 81 -9.72 4.22 13.27
N THR A 82 -9.59 2.90 13.33
CA THR A 82 -10.64 2.06 13.89
C THR A 82 -10.39 2.10 15.39
N GLY A 83 -10.70 3.25 15.99
CA GLY A 83 -10.35 3.57 17.36
C GLY A 83 -9.95 5.03 17.48
N ASP A 84 -10.93 5.84 17.86
CA ASP A 84 -10.76 6.95 18.81
C ASP A 84 -9.44 6.84 19.61
N ASP A 85 -8.54 7.80 19.40
CA ASP A 85 -7.62 8.23 20.46
C ASP A 85 -7.32 9.73 20.25
N PRO A 86 -8.22 10.62 20.70
CA PRO A 86 -7.77 11.83 21.33
C PRO A 86 -7.25 11.40 22.70
N HIS A 87 -5.98 11.58 23.03
CA HIS A 87 -5.45 12.01 24.34
C HIS A 87 -3.94 11.69 24.45
N ALA A 88 -3.10 12.69 24.20
CA ALA A 88 -2.10 13.24 25.15
C ALA A 88 -1.03 14.06 24.41
#